data_AF-A0A7H0FPD2-F1
#
_entry.id   AF-A0A7H0FPD2-F1
#
_cell.length_a   1.000
_cell.length_b   1.000
_cell.length_c   1.000
_cell.angle_alpha   90.00
_cell.angle_beta   90.00
_cell.angle_gamma   90.00
#
_symmetry.space_group_name_H-M   'P 1'
#
loop_
_entity.id
_entity.type
_entity.pdbx_description
1 polymer ?
#
loop_
_entity_poly.entity_id
_entity_poly.type
_entity_poly.pdbx_seq_one_letter_code
_entity_poly.pdbx_strand_id
1 'polypeptide(L)'
;MPQKSCKEKPVIFSGKGYYITREDTRNVGLYVFSENKVLFKGYFNTIEAALSSLVTNSLLVDETWTMNLKNYKESILEMKEQIISDIKQYFTEQASNSLDDLEEDELFN
;
A
#
# COMPACT_ATOMS: atom_id res chain seq x y z
N MET A 1 0.98 -35.31 -5.53
CA MET A 1 1.41 -34.05 -4.87
C MET A 1 0.20 -33.13 -4.87
N PRO A 2 -0.40 -32.77 -3.73
CA PRO A 2 -1.52 -31.83 -3.76
C PRO A 2 -0.94 -30.45 -4.12
N GLN A 3 -1.41 -29.88 -5.23
CA GLN A 3 -1.14 -28.48 -5.56
C GLN A 3 -1.69 -27.66 -4.40
N LYS A 4 -0.80 -27.08 -3.58
CA LYS A 4 -1.18 -26.05 -2.63
C LYS A 4 -1.84 -24.95 -3.45
N SER A 5 -3.17 -24.85 -3.39
CA SER A 5 -3.90 -23.69 -3.84
C SER A 5 -3.22 -22.49 -3.20
N CYS A 6 -2.51 -21.68 -3.99
CA CYS A 6 -1.95 -20.44 -3.53
C CYS A 6 -3.16 -19.56 -3.21
N LYS A 7 -3.63 -19.60 -1.96
CA LYS A 7 -4.70 -18.71 -1.51
C LYS A 7 -4.14 -17.30 -1.65
N GLU A 8 -4.75 -16.51 -2.53
CA GLU A 8 -4.42 -15.09 -2.64
C GLU A 8 -4.57 -14.47 -1.25
N LYS A 9 -3.50 -13.81 -0.80
CA LYS A 9 -3.44 -13.20 0.52
C LYS A 9 -4.27 -11.93 0.48
N PRO A 10 -5.09 -11.65 1.51
CA PRO A 10 -6.00 -10.52 1.47
C PRO A 10 -5.21 -9.21 1.44
N VAL A 11 -5.51 -8.37 0.46
CA VAL A 11 -5.01 -6.99 0.38
C VAL A 11 -5.74 -6.19 1.45
N ILE A 12 -4.97 -5.56 2.35
CA ILE A 12 -5.50 -4.77 3.47
C ILE A 12 -5.34 -3.27 3.26
N PHE A 13 -4.48 -2.87 2.33
CA PHE A 13 -4.27 -1.49 1.95
C PHE A 13 -3.65 -1.45 0.54
N SER A 14 -4.08 -0.50 -0.29
CA SER A 14 -3.51 -0.28 -1.62
C SER A 14 -3.41 1.20 -1.89
N GLY A 15 -2.35 1.60 -2.57
CA GLY A 15 -2.11 2.97 -2.98
C GLY A 15 -1.57 3.03 -4.40
N LYS A 16 -1.18 4.23 -4.83
CA LYS A 16 -0.69 4.41 -6.20
C LYS A 16 0.69 3.79 -6.35
N GLY A 17 0.75 2.65 -7.04
CA GLY A 17 2.01 1.96 -7.33
C GLY A 17 2.44 0.91 -6.30
N TYR A 18 1.61 0.61 -5.28
CA TYR A 18 1.91 -0.42 -4.30
C TYR A 18 0.65 -1.00 -3.64
N TYR A 19 0.78 -2.18 -3.05
CA TYR A 19 -0.24 -2.76 -2.19
C TYR A 19 0.38 -3.52 -1.02
N ILE A 20 -0.40 -3.64 0.06
CA ILE A 20 -0.03 -4.30 1.29
C ILE A 20 -0.99 -5.45 1.54
N THR A 21 -0.45 -6.65 1.73
CA THR A 21 -1.22 -7.85 2.09
C THR A 21 -1.06 -8.16 3.56
N ARG A 22 -2.06 -8.85 4.13
CA ARG A 22 -1.88 -9.55 5.41
C ARG A 22 -1.25 -10.91 5.14
N GLU A 23 -0.03 -11.08 5.63
CA GLU A 23 0.80 -12.26 5.43
C GLU A 23 0.57 -13.27 6.57
N ASP A 24 0.61 -12.77 7.80
CA ASP A 24 0.23 -13.46 9.04
C ASP A 24 -0.42 -12.42 9.99
N THR A 25 -0.89 -12.87 11.14
CA THR A 25 -1.32 -12.07 12.29
C THR A 25 -0.25 -11.09 12.78
N ARG A 26 1.04 -11.35 12.51
CA ARG A 26 2.18 -10.59 13.03
C ARG A 26 2.88 -9.71 12.01
N ASN A 27 2.59 -9.91 10.72
CA ASN A 27 3.29 -9.19 9.66
C ASN A 27 2.41 -8.89 8.45
N VAL A 28 2.83 -7.88 7.72
CA VAL A 28 2.25 -7.44 6.45
C VAL A 28 3.33 -7.52 5.37
N GLY A 29 2.90 -7.80 4.14
CA GLY A 29 3.78 -7.89 2.99
C GLY A 29 3.63 -6.64 2.14
N LEU A 30 4.75 -6.01 1.76
CA LEU A 30 4.75 -4.86 0.85
C LEU A 30 5.12 -5.29 -0.57
N TYR A 31 4.29 -4.90 -1.53
CA TYR A 31 4.47 -5.18 -2.94
C TYR A 31 4.37 -3.88 -3.74
N VAL A 32 5.29 -3.67 -4.68
CA VAL A 32 5.39 -2.45 -5.49
C VAL A 32 5.30 -2.80 -6.97
N PHE A 33 4.55 -2.03 -7.74
CA PHE A 33 4.46 -2.19 -9.18
C PHE A 33 5.69 -1.57 -9.86
N SER A 34 6.37 -2.35 -10.70
CA SER A 34 7.52 -1.90 -11.48
C SER A 34 7.32 -2.37 -12.92
N GLU A 35 7.06 -1.41 -13.82
CA GLU A 35 6.84 -1.54 -15.27
C GLU A 35 5.92 -2.71 -15.71
N ASN A 36 6.35 -3.96 -15.58
CA ASN A 36 5.58 -5.16 -15.95
C ASN A 36 5.56 -6.25 -14.87
N LYS A 37 6.00 -5.97 -13.65
CA LYS A 37 6.05 -6.96 -12.56
C LYS A 37 5.72 -6.34 -11.21
N VAL A 38 5.23 -7.20 -10.34
CA VAL A 38 5.10 -6.89 -8.92
C VAL A 38 6.38 -7.30 -8.21
N LEU A 39 7.00 -6.36 -7.50
CA LEU A 39 8.20 -6.59 -6.70
C LEU A 39 7.84 -6.67 -5.22
N PHE A 40 8.18 -7.79 -4.59
CA PHE A 40 8.11 -7.92 -3.14
C PHE A 40 9.24 -7.11 -2.50
N LYS A 41 8.87 -6.19 -1.60
CA LYS A 41 9.83 -5.31 -0.90
C LYS A 41 10.21 -5.79 0.49
N GLY A 42 9.37 -6.60 1.13
CA GLY A 42 9.67 -7.18 2.44
C GLY A 42 8.45 -7.39 3.32
N TYR A 43 8.73 -7.99 4.48
CA TYR A 43 7.76 -8.15 5.57
C TYR A 43 7.96 -7.06 6.60
N PHE A 44 6.86 -6.52 7.11
CA PHE A 44 6.84 -5.46 8.10
C PHE A 44 5.89 -5.82 9.23
N ASN A 45 6.17 -5.33 10.43
CA ASN A 45 5.30 -5.59 11.59
C ASN A 45 3.98 -4.79 11.52
N THR A 46 4.00 -3.65 10.84
CA THR A 46 2.85 -2.74 10.73
C THR A 46 2.74 -2.16 9.32
N ILE A 47 1.54 -1.69 8.96
CA ILE A 47 1.29 -0.93 7.74
C ILE A 47 2.17 0.33 7.72
N GLU A 48 2.28 1.02 8.87
CA GLU A 48 3.12 2.21 9.02
C GLU A 48 4.59 1.95 8.69
N ALA A 49 5.15 0.82 9.15
CA ALA A 49 6.53 0.45 8.84
C ALA A 49 6.71 0.13 7.34
N ALA A 50 5.73 -0.51 6.71
CA ALA A 50 5.73 -0.74 5.26
C ALA A 50 5.69 0.57 4.47
N LEU A 51 4.79 1.49 4.83
CA LEU A 51 4.70 2.81 4.21
C LEU A 51 5.96 3.66 4.44
N SER A 52 6.53 3.61 5.65
CA SER A 52 7.77 4.29 5.96
C SER A 52 8.93 3.80 5.09
N SER A 53 8.98 2.50 4.81
CA SER A 53 9.95 1.91 3.88
C SER A 53 9.77 2.42 2.45
N LEU A 54 8.56 2.76 2.01
CA LEU A 54 8.35 3.34 0.68
C LEU A 54 8.90 4.77 0.59
N VAL A 55 8.75 5.54 1.68
CA VAL A 55 9.27 6.91 1.77
C VAL A 55 10.80 6.91 1.80
N THR A 56 11.42 5.96 2.49
CA THR A 56 12.89 5.94 2.70
C THR A 56 13.66 5.11 1.68
N ASN A 57 13.05 4.13 1.01
CA ASN A 57 13.67 3.31 -0.04
C ASN A 57 13.22 3.74 -1.45
N SER A 58 13.28 5.04 -1.79
CA SER A 58 12.93 5.47 -3.16
C SER A 58 13.91 4.92 -4.20
N LEU A 59 15.18 4.76 -3.84
CA LEU A 59 16.17 3.90 -4.47
C LEU A 59 17.23 3.62 -3.41
N LEU A 60 17.60 2.36 -3.19
CA LEU A 60 18.94 2.10 -2.68
C LEU A 60 19.88 2.75 -3.70
N VAL A 61 20.51 3.84 -3.25
CA VAL A 61 21.55 4.64 -3.88
C VAL A 61 22.23 3.83 -4.97
N ASP A 62 21.82 4.04 -6.22
CA ASP A 62 22.62 3.59 -7.34
C ASP A 62 23.92 4.38 -7.21
N GLU A 63 25.00 3.71 -6.81
CA GLU A 63 26.32 4.33 -6.58
C GLU A 63 26.85 5.03 -7.84
N THR A 64 26.23 4.77 -9.00
CA THR A 64 26.52 5.41 -10.29
C THR A 64 25.71 6.68 -10.55
N TRP A 65 24.61 6.90 -9.81
CA TRP A 65 23.80 8.12 -9.85
C TRP A 65 24.15 8.99 -8.65
N THR A 66 24.84 10.10 -8.90
CA THR A 66 24.91 11.24 -7.97
C THR A 66 23.53 11.91 -7.89
N MET A 67 22.57 11.24 -7.25
CA MET A 67 21.32 11.88 -6.88
C MET A 67 21.67 12.95 -5.85
N ASN A 68 21.73 14.22 -6.30
CA ASN A 68 22.03 15.33 -5.41
C ASN A 68 21.01 15.29 -4.25
N LEU A 69 21.50 15.48 -3.02
CA LEU A 69 20.72 15.48 -1.78
C LEU A 69 19.40 16.25 -1.89
N LYS A 70 19.38 17.33 -2.69
CA LYS A 70 18.17 18.10 -3.00
C LYS A 70 17.08 17.24 -3.67
N ASN A 71 17.43 16.53 -4.74
CA ASN A 71 16.48 15.71 -5.50
C ASN A 71 15.99 14.52 -4.66
N TYR A 72 16.88 13.92 -3.86
CA TYR A 72 16.49 12.85 -2.94
C TYR A 72 15.47 13.33 -1.90
N LYS A 73 15.70 14.52 -1.31
CA LYS A 73 14.75 15.16 -0.41
C LYS A 73 13.40 15.43 -1.09
N GLU A 74 13.41 15.92 -2.33
CA GLU A 74 12.20 16.17 -3.11
C GLU A 74 11.42 14.86 -3.34
N SER A 75 12.07 13.78 -3.77
CA SER A 75 11.43 12.48 -3.95
C SER A 75 10.84 11.90 -2.65
N ILE A 76 11.53 12.08 -1.52
CA ILE A 76 10.98 11.70 -0.20
C ILE A 76 9.68 12.46 0.09
N LEU A 77 9.66 13.77 -0.17
CA LEU A 77 8.50 14.61 0.09
C LEU A 77 7.33 14.25 -0.84
N GLU A 78 7.60 14.06 -2.12
CA GLU A 78 6.60 13.63 -3.10
C GLU A 78 5.96 12.30 -2.71
N MET A 79 6.78 11.30 -2.33
CA MET A 79 6.27 9.99 -1.91
C MET A 79 5.45 10.09 -0.63
N LYS A 80 5.91 10.91 0.33
CA LYS A 80 5.18 11.16 1.58
C LYS A 80 3.80 11.77 1.30
N GLU A 81 3.72 12.81 0.46
CA GLU A 81 2.46 13.45 0.12
C GLU A 81 1.52 12.50 -0.65
N GLN A 82 2.05 11.69 -1.57
CA GLN A 82 1.27 10.67 -2.27
C GLN A 82 0.66 9.66 -1.28
N ILE A 83 1.45 9.13 -0.35
CA ILE A 83 0.96 8.18 0.66
C ILE A 83 -0.13 8.81 1.54
N ILE A 84 0.05 10.07 1.96
CA ILE A 84 -0.98 10.78 2.74
C ILE A 84 -2.27 10.92 1.93
N SER A 85 -2.16 11.22 0.63
CA SER A 85 -3.32 11.28 -0.27
C SER A 85 -4.01 9.92 -0.38
N ASP A 86 -3.25 8.84 -0.57
CA ASP A 86 -3.78 7.47 -0.68
C ASP A 86 -4.52 7.08 0.61
N ILE A 87 -3.97 7.39 1.79
CA ILE A 87 -4.62 7.13 3.08
C ILE A 87 -5.95 7.88 3.18
N LYS A 88 -5.97 9.18 2.84
CA LYS A 88 -7.19 10.00 2.88
C LYS A 88 -8.26 9.47 1.93
N GLN A 89 -7.85 9.08 0.73
CA GLN A 89 -8.74 8.49 -0.27
C GLN A 89 -9.33 7.17 0.24
N TYR A 90 -8.49 6.27 0.78
CA TYR A 90 -8.94 5.01 1.36
C TYR A 90 -10.04 5.21 2.41
N PHE A 91 -9.86 6.16 3.33
CA PHE A 91 -10.89 6.45 4.34
C PHE A 91 -12.16 7.09 3.77
N THR A 92 -12.03 7.87 2.70
CA THR A 92 -13.18 8.46 1.99
C THR A 92 -14.00 7.39 1.28
N GLU A 93 -13.33 6.45 0.60
CA GLU A 93 -13.96 5.32 -0.09
C GLU A 93 -14.61 4.33 0.89
N GLN A 94 -14.01 4.10 2.06
CA GLN A 94 -14.65 3.29 3.10
C GLN A 94 -15.89 3.96 3.68
N ALA A 95 -15.89 5.28 3.84
CA ALA A 95 -17.07 6.01 4.30
C ALA A 95 -18.20 5.98 3.24
N SER A 96 -17.89 6.11 1.95
CA SER A 96 -18.90 6.03 0.88
C SER A 96 -19.48 4.63 0.71
N ASN A 97 -18.65 3.58 0.79
CA ASN A 97 -19.11 2.19 0.67
C ASN A 97 -19.93 1.71 1.87
N SER A 98 -19.92 2.45 2.99
CA SER A 98 -20.77 2.15 4.17
C SER A 98 -22.17 2.75 4.09
N LEU A 99 -22.46 3.58 3.08
CA LEU A 99 -23.74 4.28 2.93
C LEU A 99 -24.73 3.56 1.99
N ASP A 100 -24.27 2.57 1.23
CA ASP A 100 -25.09 1.78 0.29
C ASP A 100 -25.78 0.56 0.95
N ASP A 101 -25.55 0.30 2.24
CA ASP A 101 -26.15 -0.83 2.99
C ASP A 101 -27.40 -0.43 3.82
N LEU A 102 -27.92 0.78 3.62
CA LEU A 102 -29.24 1.17 4.12
C LEU A 102 -30.21 1.26 2.95
N GLU A 103 -30.58 0.10 2.38
CA GLU A 103 -31.87 -0.01 1.73
C GLU A 103 -32.95 0.24 2.81
N GLU A 104 -33.46 1.46 2.79
CA GLU A 104 -34.65 1.93 3.51
C GLU A 104 -35.90 1.18 3.03
N ASP A 105 -36.00 -0.13 3.26
CA ASP A 105 -37.20 -0.88 2.87
C ASP A 105 -37.95 -1.49 4.07
N GLU A 106 -39.09 -0.85 4.36
CA GLU A 106 -40.34 -1.47 4.84
C GLU A 106 -40.48 -1.90 6.33
N LEU A 107 -40.23 -1.01 7.31
CA LEU A 107 -40.70 -1.23 8.70
C LEU A 107 -41.93 -0.37 9.12
N PHE A 108 -42.50 0.39 8.18
CA PHE A 108 -43.79 1.07 8.38
C PHE A 108 -44.69 0.87 7.16
N ASN A 109 -45.21 -0.36 7.01
CA ASN A 109 -46.50 -0.62 6.37
C ASN A 109 -47.22 -1.73 7.13
#